data_AF-A0AAD4CFJ3-F1
#
_entry.id   AF-A0AAD4CFJ3-F1
#
_cell.length_a   1.000
_cell.length_b   1.000
_cell.length_c   1.000
_cell.angle_alpha   90.00
_cell.angle_beta   90.00
_cell.angle_gamma   90.00
#
_symmetry.space_group_name_H-M   'P 1'
#
loop_
_entity.id
_entity.type
_entity.pdbx_description
1 polymer ?
#
loop_
_entity_poly.entity_id
_entity_poly.type
_entity_poly.pdbx_seq_one_letter_code
_entity_poly.pdbx_strand_id
1 'polypeptide(L)'
;MLDPFGPAPGWLHDLVHPWALYFNLPAASEHIHEILFSFIGYQLIHFVISPWLSPRLFPRHYQGLNRRTKLNWDVHVVSLVQSTTINAAALWVMFTDAERKDMSIGERVHGYTGSCGLISALATGYFIYDLIISTIYIRIFGVGMLFHAISALWVFSFGFRPFVNFYSPVFILYELSSPFLNIHWFCDKVGMTGSKLQWYNGMMLLFVFFSCRLVWGTWQSALVYRDMWYALKQTWSGTAALDPATVSTQIFQLRDGAMCLDEACVRAGAEVSRFKAFTADGVPTWLVGTYVVSNLVLNGLNYYWFSKMVETVLKRFRTPAGSSDEKNKKKSVDGGSVEDLAQKVVLDAAKKLEEEEGALFHGDEVATVVDTVAEDLRKRKSTRATSS
;
A
#
# COMPACT_ATOMS: atom_id res chain seq x y z
N MET A 1 -8.79 10.16 17.99
CA MET A 1 -10.16 9.61 17.97
C MET A 1 -10.09 8.15 18.36
N LEU A 2 -11.00 7.71 19.24
CA LEU A 2 -11.08 6.29 19.63
C LEU A 2 -11.42 5.40 18.43
N ASP A 3 -11.13 4.12 18.55
CA ASP A 3 -11.52 3.14 17.54
C ASP A 3 -13.05 3.05 17.40
N PRO A 4 -13.63 3.33 16.21
CA PRO A 4 -15.07 3.19 15.99
C PRO A 4 -15.56 1.73 15.90
N PHE A 5 -14.69 0.75 15.66
CA PHE A 5 -15.05 -0.68 15.63
C PHE A 5 -15.14 -1.29 17.04
N GLY A 6 -14.55 -0.62 18.02
CA GLY A 6 -14.56 -1.05 19.42
C GLY A 6 -13.47 -2.08 19.73
N PRO A 7 -13.39 -2.55 20.98
CA PRO A 7 -12.33 -3.45 21.42
C PRO A 7 -12.53 -4.87 20.92
N ALA A 8 -11.43 -5.61 20.73
CA ALA A 8 -11.46 -7.03 20.43
C ALA A 8 -12.23 -7.85 21.49
N PRO A 9 -12.90 -8.95 21.11
CA PRO A 9 -13.46 -9.90 22.07
C PRO A 9 -12.40 -10.40 23.04
N GLY A 10 -12.68 -10.40 24.35
CA GLY A 10 -11.68 -10.68 25.39
C GLY A 10 -10.91 -11.99 25.20
N TRP A 11 -11.60 -13.08 24.82
CA TRP A 11 -10.95 -14.36 24.56
C TRP A 11 -9.93 -14.32 23.40
N LEU A 12 -10.18 -13.50 22.38
CA LEU A 12 -9.32 -13.35 21.21
C LEU A 12 -8.15 -12.44 21.53
N HIS A 13 -8.41 -11.34 22.24
CA HIS A 13 -7.38 -10.48 22.80
C HIS A 13 -6.38 -11.31 23.64
N ASP A 14 -6.88 -12.06 24.61
CA ASP A 14 -6.04 -12.82 25.56
C ASP A 14 -5.24 -13.94 24.89
N LEU A 15 -5.78 -14.54 23.82
CA LEU A 15 -5.07 -15.53 23.02
C LEU A 15 -3.88 -14.93 22.27
N VAL A 16 -4.04 -13.70 21.75
CA VAL A 16 -3.04 -13.04 20.88
C VAL A 16 -2.05 -12.23 21.70
N HIS A 17 -2.45 -11.74 22.87
CA HIS A 17 -1.65 -10.85 23.71
C HIS A 17 -0.24 -11.36 24.03
N PRO A 18 -0.01 -12.64 24.41
CA PRO A 18 1.34 -13.14 24.66
C PRO A 18 2.24 -13.07 23.43
N TRP A 19 1.69 -13.32 22.24
CA TRP A 19 2.41 -13.25 20.97
C TRP A 19 2.67 -11.80 20.56
N ALA A 20 1.68 -10.93 20.73
CA ALA A 20 1.82 -9.50 20.49
C ALA A 20 2.96 -8.90 21.33
N LEU A 21 3.07 -9.28 22.61
CA LEU A 21 4.18 -8.87 23.46
C LEU A 21 5.51 -9.50 23.01
N TYR A 22 5.52 -10.79 22.65
CA TYR A 22 6.72 -11.48 22.18
C TYR A 22 7.33 -10.83 20.93
N PHE A 23 6.50 -10.44 19.97
CA PHE A 23 6.92 -9.74 18.75
C PHE A 23 7.03 -8.22 18.90
N ASN A 24 6.78 -7.68 20.10
CA ASN A 24 6.78 -6.25 20.39
C ASN A 24 5.79 -5.44 19.51
N LEU A 25 4.58 -5.95 19.33
CA LEU A 25 3.45 -5.36 18.61
C LEU A 25 2.23 -5.21 19.55
N PRO A 26 2.33 -4.46 20.66
CA PRO A 26 1.32 -4.47 21.72
C PRO A 26 -0.10 -4.12 21.24
N ALA A 27 -0.24 -3.19 20.30
CA ALA A 27 -1.55 -2.78 19.79
C ALA A 27 -2.18 -3.79 18.82
N ALA A 28 -1.44 -4.83 18.38
CA ALA A 28 -2.01 -5.88 17.55
C ALA A 28 -3.11 -6.66 18.27
N SER A 29 -3.01 -6.80 19.60
CA SER A 29 -4.03 -7.47 20.42
C SER A 29 -5.36 -6.71 20.42
N GLU A 30 -5.31 -5.39 20.34
CA GLU A 30 -6.49 -4.52 20.34
C GLU A 30 -7.26 -4.66 19.01
N HIS A 31 -6.53 -4.79 17.91
CA HIS A 31 -7.07 -4.77 16.56
C HIS A 31 -7.07 -6.13 15.85
N ILE A 32 -6.77 -7.22 16.55
CA ILE A 32 -6.68 -8.55 15.92
C ILE A 32 -8.00 -8.95 15.23
N HIS A 33 -9.12 -8.59 15.85
CA HIS A 33 -10.44 -8.89 15.31
C HIS A 33 -10.70 -8.16 13.98
N GLU A 34 -10.22 -6.92 13.82
CA GLU A 34 -10.28 -6.15 12.58
C GLU A 34 -9.33 -6.69 11.50
N ILE A 35 -8.11 -7.11 11.88
CA ILE A 35 -7.16 -7.76 10.96
C ILE A 35 -7.79 -9.04 10.39
N LEU A 36 -8.35 -9.88 11.25
CA LEU A 36 -9.01 -11.12 10.85
C LEU A 36 -10.27 -10.85 10.03
N PHE A 37 -11.08 -9.87 10.43
CA PHE A 37 -12.27 -9.45 9.70
C PHE A 37 -11.92 -9.01 8.27
N SER A 38 -10.90 -8.15 8.13
CA SER A 38 -10.40 -7.67 6.85
C SER A 38 -9.86 -8.82 5.99
N PHE A 39 -8.97 -9.64 6.54
CA PHE A 39 -8.36 -10.77 5.82
C PHE A 39 -9.40 -11.80 5.34
N ILE A 40 -10.28 -12.25 6.23
CA ILE A 40 -11.35 -13.21 5.89
C ILE A 40 -12.33 -12.58 4.90
N GLY A 41 -12.66 -11.30 5.08
CA GLY A 41 -13.52 -10.55 4.17
C GLY A 41 -12.99 -10.55 2.74
N TYR A 42 -11.70 -10.27 2.54
CA TYR A 42 -11.11 -10.28 1.19
C TYR A 42 -10.99 -11.69 0.60
N GLN A 43 -10.74 -12.71 1.41
CA GLN A 43 -10.79 -14.10 0.95
C GLN A 43 -12.20 -14.51 0.51
N LEU A 44 -13.23 -14.11 1.27
CA LEU A 44 -14.62 -14.33 0.90
C LEU A 44 -14.97 -13.60 -0.41
N ILE A 45 -14.49 -12.36 -0.58
CA ILE A 45 -14.70 -11.61 -1.81
C ILE A 45 -14.04 -12.32 -3.00
N HIS A 46 -12.78 -12.74 -2.86
CA HIS A 46 -12.03 -13.41 -3.93
C HIS A 46 -12.67 -14.75 -4.33
N PHE A 47 -12.91 -15.64 -3.36
CA PHE A 47 -13.23 -17.04 -3.65
C PHE A 47 -14.72 -17.33 -3.76
N VAL A 48 -15.57 -16.49 -3.17
CA VAL A 48 -17.02 -16.74 -3.10
C VAL A 48 -17.79 -15.65 -3.81
N ILE A 49 -17.65 -14.39 -3.39
CA ILE A 49 -18.52 -13.30 -3.87
C ILE A 49 -18.22 -12.96 -5.32
N SER A 50 -16.95 -12.76 -5.70
CA SER A 50 -16.60 -12.40 -7.08
C SER A 50 -16.97 -13.51 -8.08
N PRO A 51 -16.63 -14.79 -7.87
CA PRO A 51 -17.00 -15.87 -8.79
C PRO A 51 -18.52 -16.10 -8.85
N TRP A 52 -19.26 -15.76 -7.79
CA TRP A 52 -20.71 -15.85 -7.77
C TRP A 52 -21.39 -14.64 -8.45
N LEU A 53 -20.91 -13.43 -8.20
CA LEU A 53 -21.54 -12.20 -8.65
C LEU A 53 -21.14 -11.82 -10.08
N SER A 54 -19.87 -12.01 -10.46
CA SER A 54 -19.33 -11.61 -11.76
C SER A 54 -20.03 -12.28 -12.96
N PRO A 55 -20.38 -13.57 -12.95
CA PRO A 55 -21.20 -14.18 -14.01
C PRO A 55 -22.62 -13.62 -14.11
N ARG A 56 -23.17 -13.07 -13.02
CA ARG A 56 -24.53 -12.48 -13.01
C ARG A 56 -24.54 -11.05 -13.52
N LEU A 57 -23.53 -10.26 -13.15
CA LEU A 57 -23.39 -8.88 -13.61
C LEU A 57 -22.89 -8.80 -15.06
N PHE A 58 -21.98 -9.69 -15.46
CA PHE A 58 -21.35 -9.67 -16.79
C PHE A 58 -21.46 -11.04 -17.50
N PRO A 59 -22.67 -11.57 -17.73
CA PRO A 59 -22.87 -12.94 -18.21
C PRO A 59 -22.22 -13.19 -19.57
N ARG A 60 -22.22 -12.20 -20.46
CA ARG A 60 -21.66 -12.31 -21.82
C ARG A 60 -20.13 -12.24 -21.85
N HIS A 61 -19.51 -11.53 -20.91
CA HIS A 61 -18.07 -11.28 -20.91
C HIS A 61 -17.34 -12.28 -19.99
N TYR A 62 -17.79 -12.42 -18.74
CA TYR A 62 -17.09 -13.21 -17.74
C TYR A 62 -17.01 -14.70 -18.11
N GLN A 63 -18.08 -15.28 -18.66
CA GLN A 63 -18.09 -16.71 -19.03
C GLN A 63 -17.04 -17.05 -20.09
N GLY A 64 -16.81 -16.15 -21.05
CA GLY A 64 -15.82 -16.30 -22.12
C GLY A 64 -14.37 -16.10 -21.70
N LEU A 65 -14.10 -15.61 -20.48
CA LEU A 65 -12.74 -15.40 -20.00
C LEU A 65 -12.04 -16.73 -19.69
N ASN A 66 -10.75 -16.80 -20.01
CA ASN A 66 -9.89 -17.92 -19.62
C ASN A 66 -9.64 -17.92 -18.10
N ARG A 67 -9.13 -19.03 -17.56
CA ARG A 67 -8.91 -19.20 -16.12
C ARG A 67 -7.96 -18.15 -15.52
N ARG A 68 -6.90 -17.76 -16.24
CA ARG A 68 -5.94 -16.73 -15.79
C ARG A 68 -6.61 -15.36 -15.68
N THR A 69 -7.41 -14.98 -16.68
CA THR A 69 -8.10 -13.69 -16.70
C THR A 69 -9.25 -13.65 -15.69
N LYS A 70 -9.92 -14.78 -15.42
CA LYS A 70 -10.90 -14.89 -14.33
C LYS A 70 -10.26 -14.68 -12.96
N LEU A 71 -9.11 -15.33 -12.70
CA LEU A 71 -8.36 -15.09 -11.48
C LEU A 71 -7.96 -13.60 -11.34
N ASN A 72 -7.44 -13.00 -12.42
CA ASN A 72 -7.09 -11.59 -12.38
C ASN A 72 -8.32 -10.70 -12.16
N TRP A 73 -9.45 -11.05 -12.78
CA TRP A 73 -10.74 -10.37 -12.56
C TRP A 73 -11.12 -10.38 -11.08
N ASP A 74 -11.05 -11.54 -10.42
CA ASP A 74 -11.42 -11.67 -9.02
C ASP A 74 -10.47 -10.86 -8.10
N VAL A 75 -9.19 -10.78 -8.45
CA VAL A 75 -8.23 -9.89 -7.76
C VAL A 75 -8.55 -8.41 -7.97
N HIS A 76 -8.91 -7.99 -9.19
CA HIS A 76 -9.35 -6.62 -9.47
C HIS A 76 -10.65 -6.25 -8.72
N VAL A 77 -11.55 -7.21 -8.50
CA VAL A 77 -12.76 -6.98 -7.67
C VAL A 77 -12.36 -6.74 -6.22
N VAL A 78 -11.47 -7.56 -5.66
CA VAL A 78 -10.96 -7.37 -4.29
C VAL A 78 -10.25 -6.03 -4.15
N SER A 79 -9.35 -5.70 -5.08
CA SER A 79 -8.62 -4.42 -5.08
C SER A 79 -9.56 -3.22 -5.18
N LEU A 80 -10.62 -3.29 -6.01
CA LEU A 80 -11.60 -2.22 -6.11
C LEU A 80 -12.37 -2.02 -4.79
N VAL A 81 -12.84 -3.10 -4.17
CA VAL A 81 -13.56 -3.03 -2.89
C VAL A 81 -12.64 -2.52 -1.78
N GLN A 82 -11.41 -3.04 -1.71
CA GLN A 82 -10.44 -2.60 -0.71
C GLN A 82 -10.11 -1.13 -0.87
N SER A 83 -9.65 -0.71 -2.05
CA SER A 83 -9.13 0.63 -2.27
C SER A 83 -10.23 1.69 -2.10
N THR A 84 -11.47 1.41 -2.51
CA THR A 84 -12.59 2.31 -2.24
C THR A 84 -12.90 2.43 -0.75
N THR A 85 -12.99 1.29 -0.04
CA THR A 85 -13.34 1.25 1.38
C THR A 85 -12.26 1.89 2.26
N ILE A 86 -11.00 1.52 2.07
CA ILE A 86 -9.91 1.97 2.93
C ILE A 86 -9.61 3.45 2.73
N ASN A 87 -9.70 3.98 1.50
CA ASN A 87 -9.47 5.40 1.25
C ASN A 87 -10.62 6.24 1.82
N ALA A 88 -11.86 5.79 1.72
CA ALA A 88 -13.00 6.46 2.35
C ALA A 88 -12.82 6.52 3.88
N ALA A 89 -12.44 5.40 4.50
CA ALA A 89 -12.16 5.34 5.93
C ALA A 89 -10.95 6.23 6.33
N ALA A 90 -9.86 6.19 5.57
CA ALA A 90 -8.67 6.98 5.84
C ALA A 90 -8.93 8.49 5.73
N LEU A 91 -9.64 8.93 4.70
CA LEU A 91 -10.05 10.33 4.55
C LEU A 91 -10.95 10.75 5.72
N TRP A 92 -11.93 9.93 6.08
CA TRP A 92 -12.79 10.19 7.23
C TRP A 92 -11.99 10.35 8.53
N VAL A 93 -11.06 9.43 8.83
CA VAL A 93 -10.16 9.54 10.00
C VAL A 93 -9.32 10.82 9.93
N MET A 94 -8.74 11.15 8.77
CA MET A 94 -7.94 12.37 8.61
C MET A 94 -8.73 13.65 8.86
N PHE A 95 -10.02 13.67 8.49
CA PHE A 95 -10.88 14.83 8.70
C PHE A 95 -11.50 14.90 10.10
N THR A 96 -11.70 13.78 10.78
CA THR A 96 -12.43 13.73 12.06
C THR A 96 -11.54 13.56 13.29
N ASP A 97 -10.36 12.94 13.15
CA ASP A 97 -9.46 12.72 14.29
C ASP A 97 -8.73 14.00 14.69
N ALA A 98 -9.27 14.69 15.71
CA ALA A 98 -8.70 15.89 16.27
C ALA A 98 -7.38 15.61 16.99
N GLU A 99 -7.31 14.51 17.77
CA GLU A 99 -6.12 14.17 18.54
C GLU A 99 -4.91 13.94 17.66
N ARG A 100 -5.13 13.27 16.51
CA ARG A 100 -4.14 13.07 15.45
C ARG A 100 -3.67 14.40 14.87
N LYS A 101 -4.59 15.33 14.53
CA LYS A 101 -4.23 16.64 13.95
C LYS A 101 -3.34 17.46 14.89
N ASP A 102 -3.60 17.36 16.18
CA ASP A 102 -2.88 18.10 17.23
C ASP A 102 -1.56 17.43 17.66
N MET A 103 -1.16 16.31 17.04
CA MET A 103 0.09 15.64 17.37
C MET A 103 1.33 16.47 16.98
N SER A 104 2.18 16.70 17.98
CA SER A 104 3.53 17.23 17.83
C SER A 104 4.45 16.29 17.05
N ILE A 105 5.65 16.74 16.69
CA ILE A 105 6.63 15.93 15.94
C ILE A 105 6.98 14.61 16.64
N GLY A 106 7.11 14.63 17.98
CA GLY A 106 7.37 13.42 18.77
C GLY A 106 6.15 12.49 18.80
N GLU A 107 4.96 13.04 19.01
CA GLU A 107 3.71 12.26 19.03
C GLU A 107 3.37 11.67 17.65
N ARG A 108 3.80 12.27 16.53
CA ARG A 108 3.62 11.66 15.21
C ARG A 108 4.40 10.37 15.02
N VAL A 109 5.53 10.22 15.74
CA VAL A 109 6.33 9.00 15.72
C VAL A 109 5.82 8.01 16.75
N HIS A 110 5.53 8.45 17.98
CA HIS A 110 5.28 7.56 19.12
C HIS A 110 3.81 7.47 19.55
N GLY A 111 3.00 8.44 19.16
CA GLY A 111 1.61 8.55 19.55
C GLY A 111 0.74 7.51 18.86
N TYR A 112 -0.37 7.19 19.52
CA TYR A 112 -1.30 6.17 19.07
C TYR A 112 -2.73 6.71 19.09
N THR A 113 -3.51 6.44 18.05
CA THR A 113 -4.97 6.58 18.12
C THR A 113 -5.63 5.30 17.62
N GLY A 114 -6.72 4.88 18.27
CA GLY A 114 -7.45 3.68 17.87
C GLY A 114 -7.95 3.76 16.42
N SER A 115 -8.36 4.94 15.97
CA SER A 115 -8.74 5.19 14.58
C SER A 115 -7.62 4.92 13.56
N CYS A 116 -6.38 5.31 13.86
CA CYS A 116 -5.23 5.04 13.00
C CYS A 116 -4.85 3.56 13.07
N GLY A 117 -4.95 2.95 14.26
CA GLY A 117 -4.82 1.52 14.47
C GLY A 117 -5.81 0.70 13.62
N LEU A 118 -7.07 1.14 13.54
CA LEU A 118 -8.08 0.55 12.65
C LEU A 118 -7.66 0.60 11.18
N ILE A 119 -7.15 1.75 10.71
CA ILE A 119 -6.64 1.85 9.34
C ILE A 119 -5.46 0.90 9.13
N SER A 120 -4.52 0.81 10.09
CA SER A 120 -3.43 -0.16 10.04
C SER A 120 -3.95 -1.60 10.02
N ALA A 121 -5.00 -1.93 10.78
CA ALA A 121 -5.60 -3.25 10.87
C ALA A 121 -6.28 -3.69 9.58
N LEU A 122 -7.13 -2.82 9.02
CA LEU A 122 -7.79 -3.06 7.74
C LEU A 122 -6.75 -3.22 6.62
N ALA A 123 -5.73 -2.34 6.58
CA ALA A 123 -4.64 -2.43 5.62
C ALA A 123 -3.81 -3.71 5.79
N THR A 124 -3.47 -4.09 7.02
CA THR A 124 -2.69 -5.30 7.32
C THR A 124 -3.45 -6.55 6.88
N GLY A 125 -4.75 -6.66 7.18
CA GLY A 125 -5.57 -7.80 6.73
C GLY A 125 -5.60 -7.93 5.20
N TYR A 126 -5.68 -6.80 4.48
CA TYR A 126 -5.56 -6.78 3.02
C TYR A 126 -4.17 -7.19 2.54
N PHE A 127 -3.09 -6.64 3.09
CA PHE A 127 -1.74 -6.93 2.62
C PHE A 127 -1.28 -8.34 2.97
N ILE A 128 -1.86 -8.99 3.99
CA ILE A 128 -1.70 -10.44 4.20
C ILE A 128 -2.32 -11.21 3.04
N TYR A 129 -3.55 -10.86 2.65
CA TYR A 129 -4.21 -11.43 1.47
C TYR A 129 -3.38 -11.20 0.19
N ASP A 130 -2.93 -9.96 -0.02
CA ASP A 130 -2.17 -9.56 -1.20
C ASP A 130 -0.82 -10.29 -1.28
N LEU A 131 -0.13 -10.46 -0.15
CA LEU A 131 1.10 -11.23 -0.06
C LEU A 131 0.87 -12.70 -0.44
N ILE A 132 -0.20 -13.32 0.07
CA ILE A 132 -0.52 -14.72 -0.24
C ILE A 132 -0.81 -14.88 -1.74
N ILE A 133 -1.68 -14.03 -2.30
CA ILE A 133 -2.05 -14.09 -3.72
C ILE A 133 -0.86 -13.79 -4.63
N SER A 134 -0.08 -12.75 -4.33
CA SER A 134 1.12 -12.38 -5.09
C SER A 134 2.22 -13.44 -5.00
N THR A 135 2.33 -14.17 -3.88
CA THR A 135 3.28 -15.28 -3.74
C THR A 135 2.84 -16.51 -4.54
N ILE A 136 1.58 -16.93 -4.40
CA ILE A 136 1.05 -18.12 -5.09
C ILE A 136 1.05 -17.91 -6.61
N TYR A 137 0.68 -16.71 -7.05
CA TYR A 137 0.51 -16.35 -8.45
C TYR A 137 1.60 -15.40 -8.96
N ILE A 138 2.83 -15.53 -8.43
CA ILE A 138 3.98 -14.68 -8.81
C ILE A 138 4.26 -14.68 -10.31
N ARG A 139 4.01 -15.79 -11.01
CA ARG A 139 4.17 -15.88 -12.48
C ARG A 139 3.13 -15.06 -13.25
N ILE A 140 2.04 -14.68 -12.60
CA ILE A 140 0.96 -13.86 -13.17
C ILE A 140 1.19 -12.38 -12.84
N PHE A 141 1.44 -12.06 -11.57
CA PHE A 141 1.53 -10.68 -11.07
C PHE A 141 2.93 -10.06 -11.11
N GLY A 142 3.96 -10.90 -11.23
CA GLY A 142 5.36 -10.47 -11.25
C GLY A 142 5.95 -10.24 -9.86
N VAL A 143 7.27 -10.05 -9.84
CA VAL A 143 8.05 -9.90 -8.59
C VAL A 143 7.87 -8.52 -7.97
N GLY A 144 7.54 -7.50 -8.77
CA GLY A 144 7.30 -6.16 -8.26
C GLY A 144 6.12 -6.08 -7.32
N MET A 145 5.02 -6.77 -7.65
CA MET A 145 3.85 -6.87 -6.78
C MET A 145 4.13 -7.66 -5.50
N LEU A 146 5.03 -8.65 -5.55
CA LEU A 146 5.48 -9.34 -4.33
C LEU A 146 6.25 -8.39 -3.41
N PHE A 147 7.20 -7.61 -3.93
CA PHE A 147 7.93 -6.63 -3.13
C PHE A 147 7.04 -5.50 -2.61
N HIS A 148 6.04 -5.10 -3.40
CA HIS A 148 4.97 -4.20 -2.95
C HIS A 148 4.25 -4.80 -1.74
N ALA A 149 3.71 -6.01 -1.86
CA ALA A 149 2.96 -6.67 -0.79
C ALA A 149 3.78 -6.87 0.49
N ILE A 150 5.06 -7.30 0.37
CA ILE A 150 5.97 -7.45 1.52
C ILE A 150 6.23 -6.10 2.19
N SER A 151 6.57 -5.09 1.39
CA SER A 151 6.94 -3.77 1.92
C SER A 151 5.73 -3.07 2.54
N ALA A 152 4.56 -3.16 1.92
CA ALA A 152 3.31 -2.62 2.43
C ALA A 152 2.89 -3.30 3.74
N LEU A 153 2.90 -4.64 3.78
CA LEU A 153 2.60 -5.39 5.01
C LEU A 153 3.55 -4.99 6.14
N TRP A 154 4.84 -4.86 5.85
CA TRP A 154 5.86 -4.47 6.82
C TRP A 154 5.62 -3.08 7.41
N VAL A 155 5.38 -2.06 6.58
CA VAL A 155 5.16 -0.69 7.07
C VAL A 155 3.85 -0.54 7.84
N PHE A 156 2.77 -1.21 7.43
CA PHE A 156 1.50 -1.14 8.15
C PHE A 156 1.51 -1.95 9.45
N SER A 157 2.34 -3.00 9.54
CA SER A 157 2.54 -3.75 10.79
C SER A 157 3.19 -2.90 11.88
N PHE A 158 3.97 -1.88 11.51
CA PHE A 158 4.53 -0.96 12.50
C PHE A 158 3.50 -0.10 13.21
N GLY A 159 2.32 0.10 12.64
CA GLY A 159 1.22 0.77 13.33
C GLY A 159 0.83 0.07 14.65
N PHE A 160 1.12 -1.23 14.80
CA PHE A 160 0.85 -2.01 16.01
C PHE A 160 1.94 -1.94 17.08
N ARG A 161 3.12 -1.45 16.70
CA ARG A 161 4.22 -1.14 17.60
C ARG A 161 4.36 0.36 17.61
N PRO A 162 3.69 1.09 18.52
CA PRO A 162 3.39 2.54 18.45
C PRO A 162 4.50 3.38 17.80
N PHE A 163 4.56 3.32 16.47
CA PHE A 163 5.64 3.79 15.63
C PHE A 163 4.98 4.19 14.33
N VAL A 164 5.04 5.48 14.04
CA VAL A 164 4.45 6.11 12.85
C VAL A 164 2.97 5.77 12.64
N ASN A 165 2.24 5.43 13.70
CA ASN A 165 0.80 5.10 13.66
C ASN A 165 -0.01 6.26 13.04
N PHE A 166 0.34 7.51 13.35
CA PHE A 166 -0.16 8.74 12.73
C PHE A 166 -0.18 8.72 11.19
N TYR A 167 0.81 8.08 10.58
CA TYR A 167 1.03 8.04 9.14
C TYR A 167 0.23 6.93 8.44
N SER A 168 -0.44 6.04 9.16
CA SER A 168 -1.25 4.97 8.57
C SER A 168 -2.31 5.49 7.58
N PRO A 169 -3.21 6.41 7.96
CA PRO A 169 -4.14 6.99 7.00
C PRO A 169 -3.47 7.89 5.95
N VAL A 170 -2.23 8.32 6.16
CA VAL A 170 -1.50 9.19 5.21
C VAL A 170 -0.96 8.40 4.03
N PHE A 171 -0.28 7.28 4.31
CA PHE A 171 0.36 6.46 3.28
C PHE A 171 -0.61 5.51 2.59
N ILE A 172 -1.72 5.12 3.24
CA ILE A 172 -2.73 4.29 2.57
C ILE A 172 -3.42 5.02 1.41
N LEU A 173 -3.39 6.37 1.39
CA LEU A 173 -3.88 7.17 0.26
C LEU A 173 -3.10 6.94 -1.05
N TYR A 174 -2.00 6.19 -1.04
CA TYR A 174 -1.38 5.69 -2.28
C TYR A 174 -2.35 4.83 -3.08
N GLU A 175 -3.29 4.17 -2.41
CA GLU A 175 -4.33 3.38 -3.06
C GLU A 175 -5.42 4.23 -3.70
N LEU A 176 -5.41 5.56 -3.58
CA LEU A 176 -6.49 6.42 -4.09
C LEU A 176 -6.62 6.37 -5.62
N SER A 177 -5.54 6.05 -6.34
CA SER A 177 -5.57 5.82 -7.79
C SER A 177 -6.12 4.43 -8.17
N SER A 178 -6.05 3.45 -7.26
CA SER A 178 -6.37 2.04 -7.54
C SER A 178 -7.83 1.81 -7.96
N PRO A 179 -8.86 2.53 -7.45
CA PRO A 179 -10.22 2.41 -7.97
C PRO A 179 -10.31 2.73 -9.46
N PHE A 180 -9.65 3.81 -9.90
CA PHE A 180 -9.65 4.22 -11.30
C PHE A 180 -8.88 3.22 -12.17
N LEU A 181 -7.80 2.63 -11.66
CA LEU A 181 -7.05 1.57 -12.35
C LEU A 181 -7.94 0.35 -12.59
N ASN A 182 -8.62 -0.13 -11.55
CA ASN A 182 -9.52 -1.27 -11.62
C ASN A 182 -10.67 -1.01 -12.60
N ILE A 183 -11.30 0.17 -12.54
CA ILE A 183 -12.37 0.55 -13.49
C ILE A 183 -11.83 0.59 -14.93
N HIS A 184 -10.60 1.08 -15.13
CA HIS A 184 -9.97 1.12 -16.45
C HIS A 184 -9.76 -0.29 -17.00
N TRP A 185 -9.25 -1.21 -16.17
CA TRP A 185 -9.05 -2.62 -16.49
C TRP A 185 -10.37 -3.32 -16.83
N PHE A 186 -11.41 -3.11 -16.02
CA PHE A 186 -12.73 -3.70 -16.28
C PHE A 186 -13.29 -3.24 -17.62
N CYS A 187 -13.18 -1.94 -17.95
CA CYS A 187 -13.61 -1.41 -19.24
C CYS A 187 -12.94 -2.14 -20.42
N ASP A 188 -11.65 -2.49 -20.31
CA ASP A 188 -10.95 -3.26 -21.34
C ASP A 188 -11.53 -4.69 -21.46
N LYS A 189 -11.76 -5.38 -20.32
CA LYS A 189 -12.23 -6.78 -20.34
C LYS A 189 -13.70 -6.93 -20.73
N VAL A 190 -14.52 -5.90 -20.56
CA VAL A 190 -15.92 -5.90 -21.02
C VAL A 190 -16.08 -5.36 -22.44
N GLY A 191 -14.98 -5.11 -23.17
CA GLY A 191 -15.02 -4.65 -24.56
C GLY A 191 -15.46 -3.19 -24.72
N MET A 192 -15.29 -2.37 -23.67
CA MET A 192 -15.53 -0.93 -23.68
C MET A 192 -14.25 -0.13 -23.99
N THR A 193 -13.23 -0.77 -24.57
CA THR A 193 -11.96 -0.15 -24.95
C THR A 193 -12.19 1.03 -25.90
N GLY A 194 -11.70 2.22 -25.56
CA GLY A 194 -11.89 3.44 -26.34
C GLY A 194 -13.18 4.22 -26.07
N SER A 195 -14.05 3.74 -25.17
CA SER A 195 -15.28 4.46 -24.80
C SER A 195 -15.00 5.78 -24.07
N LYS A 196 -15.96 6.72 -24.12
CA LYS A 196 -15.88 7.98 -23.36
C LYS A 196 -15.69 7.74 -21.85
N LEU A 197 -16.34 6.70 -21.30
CA LEU A 197 -16.19 6.32 -19.90
C LEU A 197 -14.74 5.95 -19.58
N GLN A 198 -14.14 5.07 -20.38
CA GLN A 198 -12.76 4.63 -20.17
C GLN A 198 -11.78 5.81 -20.33
N TRP A 199 -12.06 6.75 -21.23
CA TRP A 199 -11.23 7.94 -21.42
C TRP A 199 -11.27 8.89 -20.22
N TYR A 200 -12.46 9.30 -19.75
CA TYR A 200 -12.59 10.16 -18.57
C TYR A 200 -11.99 9.49 -17.32
N ASN A 201 -12.22 8.17 -17.16
CA ASN A 201 -11.63 7.40 -16.09
C ASN A 201 -10.09 7.34 -16.22
N GLY A 202 -9.55 7.19 -17.43
CA GLY A 202 -8.12 7.24 -17.70
C GLY A 202 -7.50 8.58 -17.33
N MET A 203 -8.17 9.71 -17.64
CA MET A 203 -7.70 11.03 -17.21
C MET A 203 -7.66 11.15 -15.69
N MET A 204 -8.71 10.71 -15.01
CA MET A 204 -8.77 10.72 -13.55
C MET A 204 -7.72 9.79 -12.92
N LEU A 205 -7.48 8.62 -13.52
CA LEU A 205 -6.42 7.70 -13.11
C LEU A 205 -5.05 8.39 -13.14
N LEU A 206 -4.68 9.00 -14.27
CA LEU A 206 -3.39 9.68 -14.41
C LEU A 206 -3.24 10.85 -13.45
N PHE A 207 -4.30 11.66 -13.30
CA PHE A 207 -4.31 12.80 -12.39
C PHE A 207 -4.16 12.36 -10.94
N VAL A 208 -5.01 11.45 -10.47
CA VAL A 208 -5.00 10.97 -9.09
C VAL A 208 -3.69 10.24 -8.80
N PHE A 209 -3.19 9.40 -9.71
CA PHE A 209 -1.90 8.73 -9.56
C PHE A 209 -0.77 9.74 -9.34
N PHE A 210 -0.66 10.75 -10.19
CA PHE A 210 0.36 11.79 -10.06
C PHE A 210 0.22 12.55 -8.72
N SER A 211 -0.99 12.98 -8.38
CA SER A 211 -1.24 13.77 -7.16
C SER A 211 -1.01 12.97 -5.88
N CYS A 212 -1.60 11.78 -5.74
CA CYS A 212 -1.55 11.02 -4.48
C CYS A 212 -0.24 10.24 -4.29
N ARG A 213 0.30 9.61 -5.36
CA ARG A 213 1.49 8.76 -5.25
C ARG A 213 2.79 9.56 -5.38
N LEU A 214 2.88 10.50 -6.33
CA LEU A 214 4.13 11.24 -6.56
C LEU A 214 4.23 12.53 -5.75
N VAL A 215 3.23 13.40 -5.78
CA VAL A 215 3.30 14.69 -5.08
C VAL A 215 3.09 14.49 -3.58
N TRP A 216 1.91 14.02 -3.19
CA TRP A 216 1.56 13.80 -1.80
C TRP A 216 2.47 12.77 -1.16
N GLY A 217 2.70 11.64 -1.82
CA GLY A 217 3.54 10.58 -1.26
C GLY A 217 4.98 10.94 -1.02
N THR A 218 5.64 11.61 -1.97
CA THR A 218 7.02 12.06 -1.77
C THR A 218 7.09 13.10 -0.66
N TRP A 219 6.12 14.03 -0.60
CA TRP A 219 6.05 15.03 0.47
C TRP A 219 5.90 14.38 1.85
N GLN A 220 4.96 13.43 1.99
CA GLN A 220 4.73 12.74 3.26
C GLN A 220 5.90 11.83 3.64
N SER A 221 6.58 11.24 2.66
CA SER A 221 7.82 10.47 2.87
C SER A 221 8.92 11.36 3.46
N ALA A 222 9.10 12.58 2.94
CA ALA A 222 10.05 13.54 3.51
C ALA A 222 9.67 13.94 4.96
N LEU A 223 8.38 14.13 5.24
CA LEU A 223 7.91 14.46 6.60
C LEU A 223 8.16 13.32 7.59
N VAL A 224 7.82 12.06 7.25
CA VAL A 224 8.06 10.94 8.16
C VAL A 224 9.56 10.70 8.36
N TYR A 225 10.40 10.92 7.33
CA TYR A 225 11.86 10.84 7.46
C TYR A 225 12.41 11.89 8.42
N ARG A 226 11.90 13.13 8.32
CA ARG A 226 12.25 14.21 9.26
C ARG A 226 11.85 13.84 10.68
N ASP A 227 10.61 13.39 10.88
CA ASP A 227 10.08 13.08 12.21
C ASP A 227 10.81 11.88 12.84
N MET A 228 11.08 10.82 12.07
CA MET A 228 11.91 9.69 12.50
C MET A 228 13.36 10.10 12.81
N TRP A 229 13.94 11.03 12.05
CA TRP A 229 15.29 11.53 12.31
C TRP A 229 15.39 12.28 13.64
N TYR A 230 14.38 13.08 13.98
CA TYR A 230 14.30 13.73 15.28
C TYR A 230 14.16 12.71 16.41
N ALA A 231 13.28 11.71 16.26
CA ALA A 231 13.10 10.65 17.25
C ALA A 231 14.39 9.81 17.44
N LEU A 232 15.11 9.52 16.36
CA LEU A 232 16.37 8.78 16.40
C LEU A 232 17.49 9.58 17.09
N LYS A 233 17.58 10.90 16.81
CA LYS A 233 18.51 11.80 17.51
C LYS A 233 18.22 11.87 19.01
N GLN A 234 16.95 11.95 19.39
CA GLN A 234 16.54 11.93 20.80
C GLN A 234 16.92 10.60 21.46
N THR A 235 16.69 9.48 20.78
CA THR A 235 17.06 8.15 21.26
C THR A 235 18.57 8.05 21.51
N TRP A 236 19.40 8.42 20.52
CA TRP A 236 20.86 8.38 20.65
C TRP A 236 21.39 9.31 21.74
N SER A 237 20.78 10.50 21.90
CA SER A 237 21.17 11.45 22.95
C SER A 237 20.72 10.98 24.34
N GLY A 238 19.54 10.35 24.44
CA GLY A 238 19.00 9.80 25.68
C GLY A 238 19.74 8.56 26.16
N THR A 239 20.16 7.67 25.25
CA THR A 239 21.05 6.54 25.59
C THR A 239 22.39 6.99 26.17
N ALA A 240 22.85 8.18 25.83
CA ALA A 240 24.05 8.78 26.41
C ALA A 240 23.80 9.40 27.80
N ALA A 241 22.54 9.65 28.19
CA ALA A 241 22.15 10.36 29.40
C ALA A 241 21.65 9.46 30.56
N LEU A 242 21.64 8.12 30.39
CA LEU A 242 21.31 7.10 31.41
C LEU A 242 19.91 7.15 32.06
N ASP A 243 18.97 8.01 31.61
CA ASP A 243 17.59 8.04 32.15
C ASP A 243 16.49 7.90 31.06
N PRO A 244 15.93 6.69 30.87
CA PRO A 244 14.82 6.42 29.94
C PRO A 244 13.51 7.14 30.28
N ALA A 245 13.28 7.49 31.56
CA ALA A 245 12.02 8.13 31.99
C ALA A 245 11.87 9.55 31.41
N THR A 246 12.99 10.16 30.99
CA THR A 246 13.03 11.51 30.43
C THR A 246 12.47 11.58 29.00
N VAL A 247 12.62 10.54 28.18
CA VAL A 247 12.22 10.59 26.75
C VAL A 247 10.69 10.59 26.59
N SER A 248 9.99 9.67 27.27
CA SER A 248 8.53 9.59 27.18
C SER A 248 7.83 10.82 27.77
N THR A 249 8.37 11.40 28.84
CA THR A 249 7.81 12.62 29.47
C THR A 249 8.06 13.87 28.62
N GLN A 250 9.14 13.91 27.84
CA GLN A 250 9.40 14.98 26.86
C GLN A 250 8.49 14.88 25.63
N ILE A 251 8.19 13.66 25.16
CA ILE A 251 7.34 13.43 23.97
C ILE A 251 5.88 13.67 24.30
N PHE A 252 5.39 13.05 25.37
CA PHE A 252 4.00 13.14 25.80
C PHE A 252 3.90 14.18 26.90
N GLN A 253 3.86 15.46 26.52
CA GLN A 253 3.46 16.50 27.47
C GLN A 253 2.00 16.25 27.87
N LEU A 254 1.66 16.44 29.14
CA LEU A 254 0.26 16.39 29.56
C LEU A 254 -0.50 17.43 28.72
N ARG A 255 -1.35 16.95 27.80
CA ARG A 255 -2.41 17.80 27.24
C ARG A 255 -3.28 18.15 28.44
N ASP A 256 -3.16 19.37 28.93
CA ASP A 256 -4.03 19.86 30.00
C ASP A 256 -5.47 19.62 29.53
N GLY A 257 -6.16 18.68 30.19
CA GLY A 257 -7.54 18.30 29.88
C GLY A 257 -8.54 19.45 30.02
N ALA A 258 -8.06 20.65 30.35
CA ALA A 258 -8.78 21.91 30.41
C ALA A 258 -9.49 22.29 29.10
N MET A 259 -9.14 21.71 27.95
CA MET A 259 -9.84 21.93 26.67
C MET A 259 -10.84 20.84 26.28
N CYS A 260 -10.96 19.75 27.04
CA CYS A 260 -11.91 18.67 26.73
C CYS A 260 -13.28 18.93 27.36
N LEU A 261 -14.33 18.89 26.53
CA LEU A 261 -15.70 19.18 26.93
C LEU A 261 -16.47 17.94 27.44
N ASP A 262 -15.99 16.73 27.13
CA ASP A 262 -16.65 15.46 27.48
C ASP A 262 -15.66 14.32 27.81
N GLU A 263 -16.19 13.22 28.37
CA GLU A 263 -15.40 12.04 28.76
C GLU A 263 -14.72 11.35 27.56
N ALA A 264 -15.35 11.40 26.38
CA ALA A 264 -14.81 10.79 25.17
C ALA A 264 -13.53 11.50 24.70
N CYS A 265 -13.51 12.83 24.74
CA CYS A 265 -12.34 13.67 24.47
C CYS A 265 -11.20 13.36 25.46
N VAL A 266 -11.51 13.27 26.75
CA VAL A 266 -10.51 12.93 27.77
C VAL A 266 -9.89 11.55 27.51
N ARG A 267 -10.72 10.56 27.17
CA ARG A 267 -10.27 9.19 26.86
C ARG A 267 -9.44 9.16 25.57
N ALA A 268 -9.86 9.88 24.53
CA ALA A 268 -9.13 9.97 23.27
C ALA A 268 -7.78 10.67 23.44
N GLY A 269 -7.71 11.73 24.25
CA GLY A 269 -6.45 12.39 24.61
C GLY A 269 -5.50 11.47 25.38
N ALA A 270 -6.02 10.69 26.34
CA ALA A 270 -5.22 9.73 27.10
C ALA A 270 -4.66 8.60 26.21
N GLU A 271 -5.43 8.18 25.19
CA GLU A 271 -5.04 7.11 24.25
C GLU A 271 -3.75 7.42 23.48
N VAL A 272 -3.46 8.70 23.21
CA VAL A 272 -2.22 9.14 22.54
C VAL A 272 -0.97 8.58 23.19
N SER A 273 -0.97 8.47 24.53
CA SER A 273 0.15 7.97 25.32
C SER A 273 -0.03 6.53 25.84
N ARG A 274 -1.05 5.80 25.35
CA ARG A 274 -1.44 4.45 25.84
C ARG A 274 -0.27 3.47 25.87
N PHE A 275 0.57 3.49 24.84
CA PHE A 275 1.70 2.57 24.70
C PHE A 275 3.06 3.21 25.03
N LYS A 276 3.08 4.31 25.80
CA LYS A 276 4.32 5.03 26.15
C LYS A 276 5.41 4.15 26.78
N ALA A 277 5.02 3.10 27.50
CA ALA A 277 5.96 2.16 28.11
C ALA A 277 6.81 1.40 27.07
N PHE A 278 6.24 1.11 25.90
CA PHE A 278 6.93 0.43 24.80
C PHE A 278 7.81 1.38 23.97
N THR A 279 7.68 2.69 24.19
CA THR A 279 8.48 3.73 23.53
C THR A 279 9.47 4.41 24.47
N ALA A 280 9.56 3.96 25.73
CA ALA A 280 10.37 4.60 26.76
C ALA A 280 11.87 4.62 26.40
N ASP A 281 12.36 3.55 25.78
CA ASP A 281 13.76 3.42 25.36
C ASP A 281 14.07 4.11 24.03
N GLY A 282 13.11 4.86 23.47
CA GLY A 282 13.20 5.51 22.17
C GLY A 282 12.96 4.57 20.98
N VAL A 283 13.38 5.00 19.78
CA VAL A 283 13.18 4.27 18.53
C VAL A 283 14.45 3.48 18.16
N PRO A 284 14.37 2.15 18.00
CA PRO A 284 15.51 1.37 17.53
C PRO A 284 15.95 1.76 16.12
N THR A 285 17.25 1.92 15.90
CA THR A 285 17.81 2.30 14.58
C THR A 285 17.41 1.34 13.46
N TRP A 286 17.34 0.03 13.73
CA TRP A 286 16.92 -0.97 12.76
C TRP A 286 15.47 -0.79 12.31
N LEU A 287 14.60 -0.29 13.21
CA LEU A 287 13.19 -0.06 12.93
C LEU A 287 13.05 1.06 11.88
N VAL A 288 13.74 2.19 12.10
CA VAL A 288 13.83 3.29 11.15
C VAL A 288 14.44 2.83 9.82
N GLY A 289 15.55 2.08 9.88
CA GLY A 289 16.25 1.61 8.67
C GLY A 289 15.36 0.73 7.79
N THR A 290 14.68 -0.25 8.38
CA THR A 290 13.78 -1.14 7.62
C THR A 290 12.53 -0.44 7.12
N TYR A 291 12.00 0.54 7.86
CA TYR A 291 10.93 1.42 7.38
C TYR A 291 11.36 2.20 6.13
N VAL A 292 12.50 2.89 6.20
CA VAL A 292 13.02 3.70 5.08
C VAL A 292 13.25 2.84 3.85
N VAL A 293 13.85 1.66 3.99
CA VAL A 293 14.03 0.73 2.87
C VAL A 293 12.69 0.34 2.24
N SER A 294 11.70 -0.05 3.05
CA SER A 294 10.38 -0.45 2.55
C SER A 294 9.66 0.72 1.88
N ASN A 295 9.73 1.92 2.45
CA ASN A 295 9.14 3.12 1.87
C ASN A 295 9.83 3.55 0.58
N LEU A 296 11.16 3.38 0.46
CA LEU A 296 11.90 3.61 -0.78
C LEU A 296 11.52 2.61 -1.87
N VAL A 297 11.30 1.34 -1.52
CA VAL A 297 10.80 0.33 -2.47
C VAL A 297 9.41 0.75 -3.00
N LEU A 298 8.47 1.06 -2.10
CA LEU A 298 7.10 1.45 -2.47
C LEU A 298 7.08 2.73 -3.34
N ASN A 299 7.82 3.76 -2.95
CA ASN A 299 7.93 4.98 -3.77
C ASN A 299 8.66 4.70 -5.09
N GLY A 300 9.72 3.88 -5.08
CA GLY A 300 10.45 3.49 -6.28
C GLY A 300 9.56 2.81 -7.31
N LEU A 301 8.65 1.93 -6.87
CA LEU A 301 7.63 1.32 -7.73
C LEU A 301 6.69 2.37 -8.32
N ASN A 302 6.22 3.33 -7.52
CA ASN A 302 5.37 4.43 -8.01
C ASN A 302 6.06 5.27 -9.09
N TYR A 303 7.33 5.63 -8.87
CA TYR A 303 8.13 6.35 -9.86
C TYR A 303 8.40 5.53 -11.10
N TYR A 304 8.64 4.22 -10.96
CA TYR A 304 8.81 3.30 -12.08
C TYR A 304 7.56 3.27 -12.96
N TRP A 305 6.39 3.02 -12.38
CA TRP A 305 5.13 2.94 -13.09
C TRP A 305 4.80 4.26 -13.81
N PHE A 306 5.03 5.40 -13.14
CA PHE A 306 4.89 6.70 -13.77
C PHE A 306 5.84 6.91 -14.95
N SER A 307 7.10 6.50 -14.81
CA SER A 307 8.09 6.60 -15.88
C SER A 307 7.65 5.81 -17.12
N LYS A 308 7.00 4.65 -16.93
CA LYS A 308 6.43 3.85 -18.04
C LYS A 308 5.23 4.50 -18.72
N MET A 309 4.37 5.16 -17.94
CA MET A 309 3.30 5.97 -18.52
C MET A 309 3.87 7.10 -19.38
N VAL A 310 4.83 7.87 -18.84
CA VAL A 310 5.48 8.97 -19.57
C VAL A 310 6.22 8.47 -20.81
N GLU A 311 6.92 7.34 -20.73
CA GLU A 311 7.60 6.73 -21.88
C GLU A 311 6.61 6.43 -23.02
N THR A 312 5.42 5.93 -22.68
CA THR A 312 4.35 5.61 -23.63
C THR A 312 3.79 6.87 -24.29
N VAL A 313 3.57 7.91 -23.49
CA VAL A 313 3.15 9.23 -23.97
C VAL A 313 4.21 9.84 -24.89
N LEU A 314 5.49 9.81 -24.50
CA LEU A 314 6.60 10.37 -25.26
C LEU A 314 6.82 9.65 -26.59
N LYS A 315 6.64 8.33 -26.65
CA LYS A 315 6.73 7.57 -27.91
C LYS A 315 5.73 8.06 -28.97
N ARG A 316 4.56 8.55 -28.55
CA ARG A 316 3.56 9.13 -29.46
C ARG A 316 3.99 10.48 -30.04
N PHE A 317 4.65 11.31 -29.24
CA PHE A 317 5.12 12.63 -29.68
C PHE A 317 6.48 12.62 -30.38
N ARG A 318 7.34 11.63 -30.08
CA ARG A 318 8.69 11.48 -30.64
C ARG A 318 8.74 10.77 -32.00
N THR A 319 7.61 10.58 -32.68
CA THR A 319 7.65 10.08 -34.05
C THR A 319 7.85 11.25 -35.03
N PRO A 320 9.10 11.55 -35.43
CA PRO A 320 9.34 11.86 -36.85
C PRO A 320 10.63 11.23 -37.45
N ALA A 321 10.49 10.81 -38.71
CA ALA A 321 11.48 10.52 -39.76
C ALA A 321 12.47 9.33 -39.58
N GLY A 322 12.15 8.21 -40.25
CA GLY A 322 13.14 7.33 -40.90
C GLY A 322 13.48 6.00 -40.23
N SER A 323 12.73 4.95 -40.55
CA SER A 323 13.32 3.66 -40.95
C SER A 323 12.28 2.82 -41.69
N SER A 324 12.69 2.42 -42.88
CA SER A 324 12.02 1.55 -43.83
C SER A 324 11.70 0.18 -43.25
N ASP A 325 10.43 -0.21 -43.30
CA ASP A 325 10.05 -1.51 -43.85
C ASP A 325 8.60 -1.46 -44.36
N GLU A 326 8.46 -1.45 -45.69
CA GLU A 326 7.21 -1.80 -46.36
C GLU A 326 6.94 -3.29 -46.15
N LYS A 327 5.81 -3.60 -45.48
CA LYS A 327 4.73 -4.48 -45.96
C LYS A 327 3.85 -4.95 -44.81
N ASN A 328 2.83 -4.16 -44.47
CA ASN A 328 1.45 -4.64 -44.60
C ASN A 328 0.44 -3.49 -44.56
N LYS A 329 -0.48 -3.53 -45.52
CA LYS A 329 -1.41 -2.47 -45.91
C LYS A 329 -2.45 -2.12 -44.82
N LYS A 330 -2.77 -0.81 -44.80
CA LYS A 330 -4.05 -0.19 -44.44
C LYS A 330 -4.52 -0.37 -42.98
N LYS A 331 -4.12 0.57 -42.14
CA LYS A 331 -5.09 1.48 -41.50
C LYS A 331 -4.51 2.90 -41.57
N SER A 332 -5.33 3.78 -42.11
CA SER A 332 -5.18 5.23 -42.24
C SER A 332 -4.10 5.87 -41.34
N VAL A 333 -3.20 6.61 -41.99
CA VAL A 333 -2.65 7.84 -41.43
C VAL A 333 -3.88 8.72 -41.16
N ASP A 334 -4.38 8.68 -39.94
CA ASP A 334 -5.55 9.43 -39.54
C ASP A 334 -5.07 10.80 -39.10
N GLY A 335 -5.43 11.82 -39.88
CA GLY A 335 -5.46 13.20 -39.43
C GLY A 335 -6.56 13.35 -38.38
N GLY A 336 -6.37 12.69 -37.23
CA GLY A 336 -7.25 12.83 -36.08
C GLY A 336 -7.13 14.25 -35.54
N SER A 337 -8.24 14.80 -35.07
CA SER A 337 -8.22 16.09 -34.40
C SER A 337 -7.32 16.05 -33.16
N VAL A 338 -6.93 17.21 -32.63
CA VAL A 338 -6.10 17.29 -31.41
C VAL A 338 -6.76 16.50 -30.26
N GLU A 339 -8.09 16.47 -30.23
CA GLU A 339 -8.89 15.71 -29.28
C GLU A 339 -8.73 14.19 -29.44
N ASP A 340 -8.74 13.67 -30.66
CA ASP A 340 -8.54 12.23 -30.92
C ASP A 340 -7.13 11.77 -30.52
N LEU A 341 -6.12 12.62 -30.76
CA LEU A 341 -4.75 12.36 -30.33
C LEU A 341 -4.66 12.35 -28.79
N ALA A 342 -5.22 13.36 -28.13
CA ALA A 342 -5.27 13.43 -26.67
C ALA A 342 -6.00 12.22 -26.07
N GLN A 343 -7.08 11.77 -26.71
CA GLN A 343 -7.82 10.57 -26.28
C GLN A 343 -6.96 9.31 -26.36
N LYS A 344 -6.28 9.09 -27.47
CA LYS A 344 -5.38 7.94 -27.65
C LYS A 344 -4.23 7.96 -26.63
N VAL A 345 -3.63 9.12 -26.39
CA VAL A 345 -2.51 9.28 -25.43
C VAL A 345 -2.93 8.90 -24.00
N VAL A 346 -4.08 9.36 -23.54
CA VAL A 346 -4.58 9.05 -22.19
C VAL A 346 -4.87 7.56 -22.04
N LEU A 347 -5.57 6.97 -23.02
CA LEU A 347 -5.92 5.55 -22.97
C LEU A 347 -4.69 4.65 -23.01
N ASP A 348 -3.71 4.97 -23.86
CA ASP A 348 -2.45 4.20 -23.95
C ASP A 348 -1.65 4.29 -22.65
N ALA A 349 -1.55 5.48 -22.04
CA ALA A 349 -0.84 5.66 -20.78
C ALA A 349 -1.51 4.89 -19.63
N ALA A 350 -2.84 4.98 -19.52
CA ALA A 350 -3.61 4.26 -18.51
C ALA A 350 -3.54 2.74 -18.69
N LYS A 351 -3.61 2.25 -19.94
CA LYS A 351 -3.41 0.84 -20.26
C LYS A 351 -1.99 0.38 -19.94
N LYS A 352 -0.97 1.21 -20.20
CA LYS A 352 0.40 0.85 -19.87
C LYS A 352 0.58 0.71 -18.35
N LEU A 353 -0.03 1.59 -17.57
CA LEU A 353 -0.05 1.47 -16.12
C LEU A 353 -0.69 0.16 -15.66
N GLU A 354 -1.86 -0.18 -16.21
CA GLU A 354 -2.55 -1.44 -15.97
C GLU A 354 -1.64 -2.66 -16.19
N GLU A 355 -0.92 -2.68 -17.31
CA GLU A 355 0.00 -3.77 -17.66
C GLU A 355 1.20 -3.85 -16.71
N GLU A 356 1.80 -2.71 -16.35
CA GLU A 356 3.02 -2.66 -15.54
C GLU A 356 2.76 -2.85 -14.04
N GLU A 357 1.64 -2.33 -13.51
CA GLU A 357 1.22 -2.57 -12.12
C GLU A 357 0.76 -4.02 -11.94
N GLY A 358 0.17 -4.63 -12.97
CA GLY A 358 -0.27 -6.04 -12.94
C GLY A 358 0.78 -7.09 -13.29
N ALA A 359 1.98 -6.73 -13.77
CA ALA A 359 2.95 -7.70 -14.29
C ALA A 359 4.43 -7.33 -14.07
N LEU A 360 4.74 -6.48 -13.08
CA LEU A 360 6.09 -5.92 -12.93
C LEU A 360 7.15 -7.02 -12.75
N PHE A 361 8.09 -7.08 -13.70
CA PHE A 361 9.03 -8.17 -13.94
C PHE A 361 8.31 -9.46 -14.34
N HIS A 362 8.20 -9.71 -15.65
CA HIS A 362 7.88 -11.04 -16.15
C HIS A 362 8.81 -12.04 -15.48
N GLY A 363 8.21 -13.09 -14.90
CA GLY A 363 8.93 -14.09 -14.13
C GLY A 363 10.12 -14.72 -14.85
N ASP A 364 10.21 -14.61 -16.18
CA ASP A 364 11.30 -15.20 -16.96
C ASP A 364 12.68 -14.57 -16.69
N GLU A 365 12.80 -13.25 -16.53
CA GLU A 365 14.11 -12.58 -16.28
C GLU A 365 14.57 -12.73 -14.82
N VAL A 366 13.65 -12.73 -13.85
CA VAL A 366 14.01 -12.87 -12.43
C VAL A 366 14.11 -14.35 -12.03
N ALA A 367 13.31 -15.26 -12.60
CA ALA A 367 13.54 -16.69 -12.42
C ALA A 367 14.90 -17.09 -12.96
N THR A 368 15.35 -16.56 -14.10
CA THR A 368 16.72 -16.80 -14.57
C THR A 368 17.76 -16.27 -13.60
N VAL A 369 17.59 -15.08 -13.00
CA VAL A 369 18.52 -14.53 -12.00
C VAL A 369 18.50 -15.33 -10.69
N VAL A 370 17.32 -15.71 -10.18
CA VAL A 370 17.18 -16.49 -8.94
C VAL A 370 17.67 -17.92 -9.15
N ASP A 371 17.38 -18.53 -10.29
CA ASP A 371 17.86 -19.86 -10.66
C ASP A 371 19.38 -19.84 -10.87
N THR A 372 19.95 -18.80 -11.52
CA THR A 372 21.41 -18.67 -11.62
C THR A 372 22.06 -18.46 -10.26
N VAL A 373 21.49 -17.66 -9.37
CA VAL A 373 22.01 -17.49 -8.00
C VAL A 373 21.89 -18.79 -7.19
N ALA A 374 20.77 -19.50 -7.30
CA ALA A 374 20.56 -20.79 -6.64
C ALA A 374 21.50 -21.88 -7.18
N GLU A 375 21.77 -21.87 -8.49
CA GLU A 375 22.73 -22.76 -9.14
C GLU A 375 24.17 -22.44 -8.74
N ASP A 376 24.53 -21.15 -8.64
CA ASP A 376 25.86 -20.72 -8.19
C ASP A 376 26.10 -21.09 -6.72
N LEU A 377 25.09 -20.97 -5.86
CA LEU A 377 25.12 -21.44 -4.48
C LEU A 377 25.22 -22.97 -4.38
N ARG A 378 24.56 -23.73 -5.26
CA ARG A 378 24.70 -25.20 -5.34
C ARG A 378 26.11 -25.60 -5.79
N LYS A 379 26.67 -24.93 -6.80
CA LYS A 379 28.04 -25.18 -7.27
C LYS A 379 29.05 -24.94 -6.16
N ARG A 380 28.97 -23.80 -5.45
CA ARG A 380 29.84 -23.50 -4.30
C ARG A 380 29.75 -24.51 -3.16
N LYS A 381 28.56 -25.08 -2.90
CA LYS A 381 28.40 -26.18 -1.93
C LYS A 381 29.05 -27.48 -2.40
N SER A 382 28.97 -27.79 -3.70
CA SER A 382 29.61 -28.99 -4.26
C SER A 382 31.14 -28.91 -4.23
N THR A 383 31.72 -27.74 -4.54
CA THR A 383 33.18 -27.54 -4.53
C THR A 383 33.78 -27.62 -3.12
N ARG A 384 32.98 -27.30 -2.09
CA ARG A 384 33.39 -27.37 -0.69
C ARG A 384 33.27 -28.77 -0.09
N ALA A 385 32.50 -29.66 -0.73
CA ALA A 385 32.33 -31.06 -0.33
C ALA A 385 33.34 -32.00 -1.01
N THR A 386 33.97 -31.58 -2.11
CA THR A 386 35.05 -32.31 -2.80
C THR A 386 36.46 -31.89 -2.36
N SER A 387 36.57 -30.88 -1.49
CA SER A 387 37.84 -30.40 -0.91
C SER A 387 38.07 -30.85 0.54
N SER A 388 37.29 -31.81 1.02
CA SER A 388 37.44 -32.51 2.31
C SER A 388 37.58 -34.00 2.03
#